data_AF-A0A8R7U9L0-F1
#
_entry.id   AF-A0A8R7U9L0-F1
#
_cell.length_a   1.000
_cell.length_b   1.000
_cell.length_c   1.000
_cell.angle_alpha   90.00
_cell.angle_beta   90.00
_cell.angle_gamma   90.00
#
_symmetry.space_group_name_H-M   'P 1'
#
loop_
_entity.id
_entity.type
_entity.pdbx_description
1 polymer ?
#
loop_
_entity_poly.entity_id
_entity_poly.type
_entity_poly.pdbx_seq_one_letter_code
_entity_poly.pdbx_strand_id
1 'polypeptide(L)'
;MSWLRNAVHRAVEAGGGGISLTTRTVRTGLGYAGQAVVGGARLINGIGNRYYKSLKLTAKRLEEDALSCRGEERVQLLRQWLVDLKETERAASSMPVDGPNQAAPVLDLYVDYEKADEPMTFFHVFLYSQALECIVPSMIHEVPTEEEVSLLSEIFGMCLNGGEDVHNTLLSSICDLADLFSCYSDEVLAKRDELLQFAQCAISGLKINSEISRLDNEIMQLQQEINAIDAVRVNTTRNRNKASPRVPEDYKTAVDEVRLCSRMEDLVLKKKSIHPGDSLETHFQKVDKLKVLSESLANSSAKAEKRIMENRLQREESLSFKITKTNEVSITEKELEGEISGLQKRRGQLEVELSKITGKYETECDCREA
;
A
#
# COMPACT_ATOMS: atom_id res chain seq x y z
N MET A 1 -12.07 25.10 29.35
CA MET A 1 -11.78 24.42 28.05
C MET A 1 -12.68 24.87 26.88
N SER A 2 -13.44 25.97 26.98
CA SER A 2 -14.47 26.34 25.97
C SER A 2 -13.99 27.29 24.86
N TRP A 3 -12.80 27.89 24.95
CA TRP A 3 -12.38 28.88 23.96
C TRP A 3 -11.71 28.27 22.71
N LEU A 4 -11.04 27.12 22.89
CA LEU A 4 -10.27 26.46 21.81
C LEU A 4 -11.18 25.78 20.77
N ARG A 5 -12.35 25.25 21.17
CA ARG A 5 -13.36 24.69 20.25
C ARG A 5 -13.96 25.75 19.31
N ASN A 6 -14.09 27.00 19.77
CA ASN A 6 -14.72 28.07 18.98
C ASN A 6 -13.74 28.70 17.96
N ALA A 7 -12.44 28.69 18.26
CA ALA A 7 -11.40 29.15 17.32
C ALA A 7 -11.19 28.16 16.16
N VAL A 8 -11.32 26.85 16.40
CA VAL A 8 -11.20 25.82 15.37
C VAL A 8 -12.40 25.82 14.42
N HIS A 9 -13.63 26.05 14.92
CA HIS A 9 -14.82 26.11 14.08
C HIS A 9 -14.80 27.32 13.12
N ARG A 10 -14.28 28.48 13.57
CA ARG A 10 -14.13 29.67 12.72
C ARG A 10 -12.99 29.60 11.71
N ALA A 11 -11.98 28.75 11.93
CA ALA A 11 -10.92 28.51 10.95
C ALA A 11 -11.37 27.57 9.82
N VAL A 12 -12.30 26.66 10.10
CA VAL A 12 -12.89 25.74 9.11
C VAL A 12 -13.87 26.46 8.17
N GLU A 13 -14.60 27.48 8.65
CA GLU A 13 -15.51 28.28 7.81
C GLU A 13 -14.81 29.33 6.93
N ALA A 14 -13.55 29.67 7.21
CA ALA A 14 -12.76 30.61 6.41
C ALA A 14 -11.94 29.96 5.28
N GLY A 15 -11.90 28.62 5.22
CA GLY A 15 -11.17 27.83 4.21
C GLY A 15 -12.03 27.27 3.09
N GLY A 16 -13.22 27.84 2.86
CA GLY A 16 -14.12 27.44 1.78
C GLY A 16 -13.56 27.77 0.40
N GLY A 17 -13.06 26.76 -0.32
CA GLY A 17 -12.71 26.82 -1.74
C GLY A 17 -12.54 25.41 -2.30
N GLY A 18 -13.50 25.01 -3.15
CA GLY A 18 -13.74 23.65 -3.68
C GLY A 18 -12.51 22.88 -4.17
N ILE A 19 -12.57 21.56 -4.25
CA ILE A 19 -13.48 20.83 -5.15
C ILE A 19 -14.06 19.60 -4.47
N SER A 20 -15.38 19.61 -4.27
CA SER A 20 -16.21 18.43 -4.03
C SER A 20 -16.49 17.75 -5.37
N LEU A 21 -16.44 16.42 -5.41
CA LEU A 21 -17.31 15.60 -6.25
C LEU A 21 -17.34 14.17 -5.70
N THR A 22 -18.18 13.98 -4.68
CA THR A 22 -18.74 12.67 -4.37
C THR A 22 -20.03 12.47 -5.18
N THR A 23 -20.24 11.23 -5.60
CA THR A 23 -21.49 10.61 -6.08
C THR A 23 -21.97 10.87 -7.50
N ARG A 24 -21.76 9.85 -8.35
CA ARG A 24 -22.84 9.30 -9.16
C ARG A 24 -22.73 7.77 -9.20
N THR A 25 -23.55 7.13 -8.38
CA THR A 25 -23.93 5.71 -8.51
C THR A 25 -24.70 5.53 -9.81
N VAL A 26 -24.21 4.72 -10.76
CA VAL A 26 -25.02 3.86 -11.66
C VAL A 26 -24.13 2.72 -12.21
N ARG A 27 -24.52 1.49 -11.89
CA ARG A 27 -24.34 0.19 -12.59
C ARG A 27 -22.96 -0.47 -12.65
N THR A 28 -22.89 -1.55 -11.87
CA THR A 28 -22.55 -2.91 -12.31
C THR A 28 -22.47 -3.10 -13.83
N GLY A 29 -21.31 -3.57 -14.28
CA GLY A 29 -21.08 -4.06 -15.62
C GLY A 29 -19.68 -4.62 -15.77
N LEU A 30 -19.48 -5.88 -15.36
CA LEU A 30 -18.51 -6.75 -16.04
C LEU A 30 -18.81 -6.63 -17.54
N GLY A 31 -17.87 -6.14 -18.33
CA GLY A 31 -18.05 -6.09 -19.77
C GLY A 31 -17.19 -5.04 -20.45
N TYR A 32 -16.15 -5.52 -21.13
CA TYR A 32 -15.69 -5.04 -22.44
C TYR A 32 -16.67 -4.08 -23.14
N ALA A 33 -16.60 -2.78 -22.84
CA ALA A 33 -17.33 -1.73 -23.57
C ALA A 33 -16.72 -0.34 -23.29
N GLY A 34 -15.43 -0.19 -23.59
CA GLY A 34 -14.71 1.08 -23.42
C GLY A 34 -13.63 1.30 -24.48
N GLN A 35 -13.82 0.76 -25.68
CA GLN A 35 -12.89 0.92 -26.79
C GLN A 35 -13.49 1.82 -27.87
N ALA A 36 -13.84 3.03 -27.50
CA ALA A 36 -14.20 4.06 -28.47
C ALA A 36 -13.89 5.44 -27.91
N VAL A 37 -12.93 6.09 -28.58
CA VAL A 37 -12.61 7.53 -28.56
C VAL A 37 -11.77 8.00 -27.37
N VAL A 38 -10.46 8.17 -27.62
CA VAL A 38 -9.70 9.44 -27.55
C VAL A 38 -8.21 9.10 -27.39
N GLY A 39 -7.41 9.41 -28.43
CA GLY A 39 -5.95 9.57 -28.30
C GLY A 39 -5.03 8.64 -29.09
N GLY A 40 -5.51 7.80 -30.02
CA GLY A 40 -4.62 7.02 -30.88
C GLY A 40 -4.06 7.86 -32.03
N ALA A 41 -2.83 8.33 -31.95
CA ALA A 41 -2.16 8.92 -33.11
C ALA A 41 -1.65 7.80 -34.04
N ARG A 42 -2.09 7.82 -35.31
CA ARG A 42 -1.59 6.92 -36.36
C ARG A 42 -0.14 7.29 -36.70
N LEU A 43 0.82 6.45 -36.34
CA LEU A 43 2.17 6.52 -36.89
C LEU A 43 2.21 5.68 -38.18
N ILE A 44 2.23 6.36 -39.33
CA ILE A 44 2.38 5.71 -40.64
C ILE A 44 3.88 5.51 -40.87
N ASN A 45 4.48 4.49 -40.26
CA ASN A 45 5.75 3.94 -40.73
C ASN A 45 5.44 2.72 -41.61
N GLY A 46 6.11 2.62 -42.76
CA GLY A 46 5.78 1.81 -43.95
C GLY A 46 5.63 0.29 -43.83
N ILE A 47 5.27 -0.26 -42.67
CA ILE A 47 4.93 -1.67 -42.45
C ILE A 47 3.62 -1.73 -41.65
N GLY A 48 2.49 -1.58 -42.36
CA GLY A 48 1.14 -1.86 -41.84
C GLY A 48 0.55 -0.82 -40.88
N ASN A 49 -0.75 -0.55 -41.05
CA ASN A 49 -1.52 0.37 -40.24
C ASN A 49 -1.82 -0.23 -38.84
N ARG A 50 -0.82 -0.27 -37.95
CA ARG A 50 -0.98 -0.70 -36.55
C ARG A 50 -1.34 0.47 -35.64
N TYR A 51 -2.35 0.28 -34.81
CA TYR A 51 -2.76 1.24 -33.79
C TYR A 51 -1.96 0.99 -32.51
N TYR A 52 -1.18 1.98 -32.07
CA TYR A 52 -0.42 1.93 -30.83
C TYR A 52 -1.19 2.59 -29.69
N LYS A 53 -1.13 2.00 -28.49
CA LYS A 53 -1.68 2.57 -27.26
C LYS A 53 -0.67 3.56 -26.66
N SER A 54 -1.17 4.58 -25.93
CA SER A 54 -0.28 5.50 -25.21
C SER A 54 0.32 4.82 -23.98
N LEU A 55 1.65 4.87 -23.85
CA LEU A 55 2.36 4.34 -22.68
C LEU A 55 1.91 5.05 -21.40
N LYS A 56 2.02 6.38 -21.34
CA LYS A 56 1.74 7.17 -20.13
C LYS A 56 0.29 7.03 -19.67
N LEU A 57 -0.66 7.05 -20.62
CA LEU A 57 -2.07 6.91 -20.29
C LEU A 57 -2.39 5.51 -19.75
N THR A 58 -1.77 4.48 -20.34
CA THR A 58 -1.98 3.10 -19.88
C THR A 58 -1.36 2.89 -18.51
N ALA A 59 -0.13 3.37 -18.27
CA ALA A 59 0.53 3.32 -16.98
C ALA A 59 -0.31 3.98 -15.88
N LYS A 60 -0.84 5.18 -16.15
CA LYS A 60 -1.70 5.89 -15.20
C LYS A 60 -2.98 5.12 -14.87
N ARG A 61 -3.58 4.43 -15.84
CA ARG A 61 -4.76 3.59 -15.60
C ARG A 61 -4.42 2.40 -14.69
N LEU A 62 -3.29 1.74 -14.93
CA LEU A 62 -2.83 0.65 -14.06
C LEU A 62 -2.66 1.12 -12.61
N GLU A 63 -2.12 2.33 -12.40
CA GLU A 63 -1.97 2.94 -11.07
C GLU A 63 -3.32 3.25 -10.42
N GLU A 64 -4.26 3.84 -11.17
CA GLU A 64 -5.62 4.16 -10.69
C GLU A 64 -6.41 2.88 -10.32
N ASP A 65 -6.30 1.83 -11.15
CA ASP A 65 -6.94 0.53 -10.91
C ASP A 65 -6.33 -0.15 -9.66
N ALA A 66 -5.00 -0.12 -9.52
CA ALA A 66 -4.30 -0.66 -8.35
C ALA A 66 -4.71 0.01 -7.04
N LEU A 67 -4.88 1.34 -7.05
CA LEU A 67 -5.29 2.11 -5.87
C LEU A 67 -6.75 1.85 -5.46
N SER A 68 -7.62 1.58 -6.43
CA SER A 68 -9.07 1.46 -6.23
C SER A 68 -9.56 0.03 -6.00
N CYS A 69 -8.82 -0.99 -6.47
CA CYS A 69 -9.23 -2.38 -6.36
C CYS A 69 -9.34 -2.89 -4.91
N ARG A 70 -10.36 -3.70 -4.61
CA ARG A 70 -10.57 -4.33 -3.29
C ARG A 70 -11.09 -5.76 -3.45
N GLY A 71 -10.77 -6.63 -2.50
CA GLY A 71 -11.21 -8.03 -2.48
C GLY A 71 -11.12 -8.73 -3.85
N GLU A 72 -12.24 -9.28 -4.33
CA GLU A 72 -12.32 -10.04 -5.59
C GLU A 72 -11.89 -9.23 -6.84
N GLU A 73 -12.11 -7.92 -6.86
CA GLU A 73 -11.66 -7.08 -7.98
C GLU A 73 -10.13 -7.04 -8.05
N ARG A 74 -9.46 -7.05 -6.89
CA ARG A 74 -8.00 -7.08 -6.79
C ARG A 74 -7.45 -8.42 -7.28
N VAL A 75 -8.11 -9.53 -6.97
CA VAL A 75 -7.79 -10.86 -7.50
C VAL A 75 -7.84 -10.86 -9.03
N GLN A 76 -8.94 -10.37 -9.62
CA GLN A 76 -9.12 -10.32 -11.08
C GLN A 76 -8.08 -9.41 -11.74
N LEU A 77 -7.75 -8.28 -11.13
CA LEU A 77 -6.72 -7.38 -11.59
C LEU A 77 -5.33 -8.06 -11.63
N LEU A 78 -4.94 -8.74 -10.55
CA LEU A 78 -3.69 -9.50 -10.49
C LEU A 78 -3.63 -10.61 -11.54
N ARG A 79 -4.74 -11.35 -11.72
CA ARG A 79 -4.84 -12.38 -12.77
C ARG A 79 -4.64 -11.78 -14.17
N GLN A 80 -5.30 -10.67 -14.45
CA GLN A 80 -5.18 -9.98 -15.73
C GLN A 80 -3.74 -9.52 -15.98
N TRP A 81 -3.11 -8.87 -15.00
CA TRP A 81 -1.71 -8.46 -15.09
C TRP A 81 -0.78 -9.63 -15.37
N LEU A 82 -0.93 -10.74 -14.63
CA LEU A 82 -0.09 -11.93 -14.81
C LEU A 82 -0.24 -12.54 -16.21
N VAL A 83 -1.46 -12.60 -16.75
CA VAL A 83 -1.72 -13.07 -18.12
C VAL A 83 -1.00 -12.19 -19.14
N ASP A 84 -1.18 -10.88 -19.05
CA ASP A 84 -0.59 -9.92 -19.98
C ASP A 84 0.95 -9.97 -19.90
N LEU A 85 1.52 -10.05 -18.70
CA LEU A 85 2.96 -10.22 -18.49
C LEU A 85 3.47 -11.51 -19.14
N LYS A 86 2.83 -12.66 -18.90
CA LYS A 86 3.21 -13.95 -19.49
C LYS A 86 3.04 -13.99 -21.01
N GLU A 87 2.08 -13.26 -21.57
CA GLU A 87 1.95 -13.11 -23.02
C GLU A 87 3.14 -12.36 -23.63
N THR A 88 3.60 -11.30 -22.97
CA THR A 88 4.79 -10.57 -23.43
C THR A 88 6.08 -11.41 -23.33
N GLU A 89 6.24 -12.19 -22.27
CA GLU A 89 7.38 -13.11 -22.11
C GLU A 89 7.40 -14.22 -23.18
N ARG A 90 6.23 -14.83 -23.45
CA ARG A 90 6.08 -15.82 -24.53
C ARG A 90 6.38 -15.23 -25.90
N ALA A 91 5.90 -14.02 -26.16
CA ALA A 91 6.15 -13.33 -27.44
C ALA A 91 7.66 -13.07 -27.63
N ALA A 92 8.35 -12.60 -26.58
CA ALA A 92 9.80 -12.39 -26.60
C ALA A 92 10.58 -13.69 -26.86
N SER A 93 10.14 -14.80 -26.26
CA SER A 93 10.74 -16.13 -26.43
C SER A 93 10.47 -16.76 -27.81
N SER A 94 9.42 -16.30 -28.52
CA SER A 94 8.97 -16.86 -29.81
C SER A 94 9.56 -16.18 -31.06
N MET A 95 10.39 -15.14 -30.89
CA MET A 95 10.96 -14.40 -32.02
C MET A 95 11.80 -15.34 -32.91
N PRO A 96 11.42 -15.60 -34.17
CA PRO A 96 12.15 -16.53 -35.02
C PRO A 96 13.49 -15.95 -35.45
N VAL A 97 14.53 -16.78 -35.40
CA VAL A 97 15.86 -16.49 -35.97
C VAL A 97 15.83 -16.50 -37.52
N ASP A 98 14.76 -17.00 -38.15
CA ASP A 98 14.65 -17.13 -39.61
C ASP A 98 13.30 -16.67 -40.20
N GLY A 99 13.36 -15.65 -41.07
CA GLY A 99 12.42 -15.43 -42.18
C GLY A 99 11.13 -14.62 -41.91
N PRO A 100 10.67 -13.75 -42.84
CA PRO A 100 9.66 -12.71 -42.59
C PRO A 100 8.19 -13.17 -42.64
N ASN A 101 7.87 -14.43 -42.36
CA ASN A 101 6.54 -14.96 -42.72
C ASN A 101 5.85 -15.88 -41.68
N GLN A 102 6.12 -15.68 -40.39
CA GLN A 102 5.20 -16.14 -39.34
C GLN A 102 4.45 -14.95 -38.78
N ALA A 103 3.12 -15.04 -38.72
CA ALA A 103 2.26 -13.99 -38.18
C ALA A 103 2.72 -13.67 -36.76
N ALA A 104 3.38 -12.52 -36.58
CA ALA A 104 3.83 -12.06 -35.29
C ALA A 104 2.64 -12.11 -34.30
N PRO A 105 2.86 -12.53 -33.05
CA PRO A 105 1.81 -12.51 -32.03
C PRO A 105 1.12 -11.15 -32.06
N VAL A 106 -0.22 -11.14 -32.02
CA VAL A 106 -1.00 -9.90 -31.95
C VAL A 106 -0.85 -9.34 -30.54
N LEU A 107 0.33 -8.77 -30.27
CA LEU A 107 0.65 -8.11 -29.03
C LEU A 107 0.24 -6.65 -29.15
N ASP A 108 -0.44 -6.13 -28.13
CA ASP A 108 -0.66 -4.71 -28.02
C ASP A 108 0.68 -4.00 -27.80
N LEU A 109 0.97 -3.02 -28.66
CA LEU A 109 2.19 -2.23 -28.62
C LEU A 109 1.89 -0.79 -28.16
N TYR A 110 2.86 -0.22 -27.44
CA TYR A 110 2.72 1.05 -26.75
C TYR A 110 3.80 2.03 -27.17
N VAL A 111 3.47 3.33 -27.23
CA VAL A 111 4.42 4.38 -27.62
C VAL A 111 4.35 5.55 -26.64
N ASP A 112 5.50 6.11 -26.28
CA ASP A 112 5.59 7.43 -25.68
C ASP A 112 5.66 8.49 -26.80
N TYR A 113 4.55 9.17 -27.05
CA TYR A 113 4.44 10.15 -28.13
C TYR A 113 5.36 11.37 -27.96
N GLU A 114 5.89 11.62 -26.76
CA GLU A 114 6.82 12.72 -26.53
C GLU A 114 8.27 12.35 -26.86
N LYS A 115 8.59 11.05 -26.86
CA LYS A 115 9.96 10.55 -27.10
C LYS A 115 10.10 9.71 -28.36
N ALA A 116 8.99 9.35 -29.01
CA ALA A 116 8.90 8.62 -30.28
C ALA A 116 10.03 7.59 -30.47
N ASP A 117 10.23 6.76 -29.45
CA ASP A 117 11.14 5.62 -29.45
C ASP A 117 10.43 4.37 -30.02
N GLU A 118 11.15 3.24 -30.08
CA GLU A 118 10.63 1.93 -30.49
C GLU A 118 9.35 1.53 -29.73
N PRO A 119 8.36 0.90 -30.40
CA PRO A 119 7.15 0.44 -29.74
C PRO A 119 7.45 -0.56 -28.62
N MET A 120 6.83 -0.33 -27.47
CA MET A 120 7.04 -1.06 -26.22
C MET A 120 5.96 -2.10 -26.00
N THR A 121 6.28 -3.16 -25.25
CA THR A 121 5.32 -4.19 -24.84
C THR A 121 4.61 -3.81 -23.54
N PHE A 122 3.56 -4.54 -23.17
CA PHE A 122 2.89 -4.36 -21.87
C PHE A 122 3.86 -4.44 -20.68
N PHE A 123 4.84 -5.36 -20.70
CA PHE A 123 5.87 -5.48 -19.68
C PHE A 123 6.59 -4.16 -19.38
N HIS A 124 6.93 -3.41 -20.44
CA HIS A 124 7.59 -2.11 -20.29
C HIS A 124 6.66 -1.07 -19.67
N VAL A 125 5.39 -1.05 -20.07
CA VAL A 125 4.37 -0.15 -19.50
C VAL A 125 4.14 -0.47 -18.03
N PHE A 126 4.06 -1.75 -17.70
CA PHE A 126 3.84 -2.23 -16.34
C PHE A 126 5.00 -1.82 -15.42
N LEU A 127 6.25 -2.07 -15.83
CA LEU A 127 7.44 -1.66 -15.08
C LEU A 127 7.61 -0.12 -15.00
N TYR A 128 7.17 0.60 -16.03
CA TYR A 128 7.15 2.07 -16.02
C TYR A 128 6.14 2.64 -15.01
N SER A 129 4.98 1.98 -14.87
CA SER A 129 3.92 2.40 -13.93
C SER A 129 4.29 2.19 -12.46
N GLN A 130 3.60 2.86 -11.56
CA GLN A 130 3.65 2.58 -10.11
C GLN A 130 2.62 1.54 -9.65
N ALA A 131 2.07 0.72 -10.56
CA ALA A 131 0.96 -0.19 -10.23
C ALA A 131 1.31 -1.20 -9.11
N LEU A 132 2.53 -1.74 -9.12
CA LEU A 132 3.01 -2.64 -8.06
C LEU A 132 3.16 -1.94 -6.71
N GLU A 133 3.61 -0.69 -6.69
CA GLU A 133 3.66 0.11 -5.49
C GLU A 133 2.26 0.48 -4.99
N CYS A 134 1.34 0.77 -5.91
CA CYS A 134 -0.02 1.20 -5.59
C CYS A 134 -0.89 0.07 -5.04
N ILE A 135 -0.63 -1.19 -5.40
CA ILE A 135 -1.44 -2.32 -4.93
C ILE A 135 -1.10 -2.73 -3.48
N VAL A 136 0.15 -2.55 -3.06
CA VAL A 136 0.63 -2.97 -1.73
C VAL A 136 -0.16 -2.35 -0.57
N PRO A 137 -0.46 -1.04 -0.55
CA PRO A 137 -1.32 -0.49 0.50
C PRO A 137 -2.66 -1.20 0.61
N SER A 138 -3.30 -1.54 -0.52
CA SER A 138 -4.60 -2.21 -0.48
C SER A 138 -4.51 -3.60 0.18
N MET A 139 -3.41 -4.32 -0.02
CA MET A 139 -3.13 -5.63 0.59
C MET A 139 -2.77 -5.52 2.08
N ILE A 140 -2.18 -4.41 2.51
CA ILE A 140 -1.90 -4.19 3.93
C ILE A 140 -3.18 -3.80 4.68
N HIS A 141 -4.08 -3.04 4.04
CA HIS A 141 -5.37 -2.69 4.66
C HIS A 141 -6.34 -3.86 4.71
N GLU A 142 -6.31 -4.75 3.71
CA GLU A 142 -7.12 -5.96 3.62
C GLU A 142 -6.20 -7.14 3.41
N VAL A 143 -6.07 -7.99 4.45
CA VAL A 143 -5.20 -9.17 4.46
C VAL A 143 -5.35 -9.95 3.14
N PRO A 144 -4.25 -10.19 2.41
CA PRO A 144 -4.31 -10.85 1.12
C PRO A 144 -4.71 -12.32 1.29
N THR A 145 -5.55 -12.82 0.38
CA THR A 145 -5.92 -14.22 0.28
C THR A 145 -4.75 -15.08 -0.23
N GLU A 146 -4.78 -16.39 0.03
CA GLU A 146 -3.77 -17.32 -0.50
C GLU A 146 -3.62 -17.23 -2.02
N GLU A 147 -4.71 -16.95 -2.73
CA GLU A 147 -4.71 -16.76 -4.17
C GLU A 147 -3.97 -15.47 -4.58
N GLU A 148 -4.23 -14.35 -3.91
CA GLU A 148 -3.52 -13.08 -4.16
C GLU A 148 -2.03 -13.22 -3.87
N VAL A 149 -1.67 -13.94 -2.80
CA VAL A 149 -0.28 -14.26 -2.44
C VAL A 149 0.38 -15.07 -3.57
N SER A 150 -0.28 -16.11 -4.09
CA SER A 150 0.25 -16.92 -5.20
C SER A 150 0.45 -16.09 -6.47
N LEU A 151 -0.55 -15.29 -6.85
CA LEU A 151 -0.48 -14.45 -8.06
C LEU A 151 0.62 -13.40 -7.95
N LEU A 152 0.72 -12.74 -6.79
CA LEU A 152 1.71 -11.69 -6.58
C LEU A 152 3.13 -12.24 -6.55
N SER A 153 3.34 -13.44 -6.00
CA SER A 153 4.64 -14.12 -6.04
C SER A 153 5.13 -14.33 -7.47
N GLU A 154 4.26 -14.79 -8.38
CA GLU A 154 4.62 -14.95 -9.80
C GLU A 154 4.92 -13.60 -10.47
N ILE A 155 4.13 -12.57 -10.19
CA ILE A 155 4.37 -11.21 -10.71
C ILE A 155 5.69 -10.66 -10.19
N PHE A 156 6.02 -10.88 -8.90
CA PHE A 156 7.29 -10.48 -8.31
C PHE A 156 8.47 -11.16 -9.00
N GLY A 157 8.37 -12.46 -9.28
CA GLY A 157 9.38 -13.20 -10.03
C GLY A 157 9.68 -12.62 -11.41
N MET A 158 8.69 -12.01 -12.07
CA MET A 158 8.85 -11.37 -13.37
C MET A 158 9.34 -9.91 -13.30
N CYS A 159 8.99 -9.20 -12.23
CA CYS A 159 9.10 -7.74 -12.18
C CYS A 159 10.09 -7.20 -11.15
N LEU A 160 10.55 -8.00 -10.18
CA LEU A 160 11.47 -7.58 -9.13
C LEU A 160 12.84 -8.23 -9.30
N ASN A 161 13.89 -7.46 -9.04
CA ASN A 161 15.23 -7.99 -8.84
C ASN A 161 15.28 -8.83 -7.55
N GLY A 162 16.23 -9.76 -7.51
CA GLY A 162 16.38 -10.72 -6.40
C GLY A 162 15.97 -12.13 -6.82
N GLY A 163 16.31 -13.10 -5.97
CA GLY A 163 15.83 -14.46 -6.12
C GLY A 163 14.50 -14.68 -5.40
N GLU A 164 13.95 -15.87 -5.57
CA GLU A 164 12.70 -16.31 -4.93
C GLU A 164 12.68 -16.07 -3.41
N ASP A 165 13.81 -16.28 -2.72
CA ASP A 165 13.94 -16.02 -1.29
C ASP A 165 13.62 -14.56 -0.90
N VAL A 166 14.09 -13.61 -1.72
CA VAL A 166 13.85 -12.17 -1.50
C VAL A 166 12.37 -11.85 -1.72
N HIS A 167 11.79 -12.40 -2.78
CA HIS A 167 10.37 -12.19 -3.12
C HIS A 167 9.45 -12.77 -2.06
N ASN A 168 9.73 -14.00 -1.59
CA ASN A 168 8.98 -14.67 -0.54
C ASN A 168 9.08 -13.91 0.80
N THR A 169 10.27 -13.41 1.15
CA THR A 169 10.47 -12.61 2.37
C THR A 169 9.70 -11.28 2.30
N LEU A 170 9.69 -10.63 1.13
CA LEU A 170 8.95 -9.39 0.91
C LEU A 170 7.44 -9.64 1.04
N LEU A 171 6.94 -10.71 0.44
CA LEU A 171 5.54 -11.10 0.49
C LEU A 171 5.09 -11.49 1.90
N SER A 172 5.91 -12.24 2.64
CA SER A 172 5.64 -12.55 4.04
C SER A 172 5.60 -11.29 4.88
N SER A 173 6.52 -10.35 4.65
CA SER A 173 6.54 -9.05 5.35
C SER A 173 5.29 -8.21 5.07
N ILE A 174 4.74 -8.26 3.86
CA ILE A 174 3.46 -7.60 3.52
C ILE A 174 2.31 -8.26 4.29
N CYS A 175 2.27 -9.59 4.37
CA CYS A 175 1.24 -10.32 5.12
C CYS A 175 1.34 -10.03 6.62
N ASP A 176 2.54 -10.08 7.19
CA ASP A 176 2.81 -9.75 8.59
C ASP A 176 2.35 -8.32 8.90
N LEU A 177 2.61 -7.37 7.99
CA LEU A 177 2.18 -6.00 8.13
C LEU A 177 0.65 -5.86 8.04
N ALA A 178 -0.01 -6.63 7.17
CA ALA A 178 -1.47 -6.67 7.08
C ALA A 178 -2.11 -7.22 8.37
N ASP A 179 -1.56 -8.30 8.91
CA ASP A 179 -2.00 -8.88 10.18
C ASP A 179 -1.84 -7.89 11.33
N LEU A 180 -0.70 -7.20 11.41
CA LEU A 180 -0.48 -6.12 12.36
C LEU A 180 -1.50 -4.98 12.16
N PHE A 181 -1.80 -4.58 10.94
CA PHE A 181 -2.79 -3.51 10.69
C PHE A 181 -4.21 -3.93 11.10
N SER A 182 -4.58 -5.20 10.94
CA SER A 182 -5.91 -5.72 11.31
C SER A 182 -6.18 -5.68 12.82
N CYS A 183 -5.15 -5.80 13.65
CA CYS A 183 -5.27 -5.88 15.11
C CYS A 183 -5.19 -4.52 15.82
N TYR A 184 -4.87 -3.42 15.12
CA TYR A 184 -4.50 -2.15 15.74
C TYR A 184 -5.57 -1.06 15.61
N SER A 185 -5.90 -0.39 16.72
CA SER A 185 -6.85 0.73 16.76
C SER A 185 -6.24 2.06 16.26
N ASP A 186 -7.07 2.87 15.58
CA ASP A 186 -6.69 4.11 14.88
C ASP A 186 -6.00 5.17 15.76
N GLU A 187 -6.26 5.15 17.08
CA GLU A 187 -5.76 6.14 18.04
C GLU A 187 -4.25 6.01 18.31
N VAL A 188 -3.60 4.90 17.91
CA VAL A 188 -2.21 4.57 18.28
C VAL A 188 -1.18 4.98 17.22
N LEU A 189 -1.57 5.26 15.97
CA LEU A 189 -0.59 5.42 14.87
C LEU A 189 -0.76 6.68 14.03
N ALA A 190 -0.08 7.75 14.43
CA ALA A 190 0.33 8.86 13.55
C ALA A 190 1.35 8.42 12.46
N LYS A 191 1.61 7.11 12.30
CA LYS A 191 2.71 6.51 11.53
C LYS A 191 2.26 5.48 10.48
N ARG A 192 0.96 5.22 10.30
CA ARG A 192 0.47 4.26 9.29
C ARG A 192 0.89 4.64 7.89
N ASP A 193 0.71 5.91 7.52
CA ASP A 193 1.09 6.40 6.20
C ASP A 193 2.60 6.26 5.95
N GLU A 194 3.43 6.47 6.99
CA GLU A 194 4.87 6.27 6.89
C GLU A 194 5.22 4.79 6.64
N LEU A 195 4.58 3.84 7.34
CA LEU A 195 4.79 2.41 7.14
C LEU A 195 4.35 1.94 5.75
N LEU A 196 3.19 2.40 5.30
CA LEU A 196 2.71 2.12 3.95
C LEU A 196 3.68 2.69 2.90
N GLN A 197 4.16 3.93 3.09
CA GLN A 197 5.17 4.53 2.22
C GLN A 197 6.47 3.73 2.21
N PHE A 198 6.92 3.21 3.35
CA PHE A 198 8.10 2.33 3.41
C PHE A 198 7.88 1.03 2.63
N ALA A 199 6.71 0.39 2.76
CA ALA A 199 6.39 -0.81 1.99
C ALA A 199 6.40 -0.54 0.48
N GLN A 200 5.83 0.58 0.05
CA GLN A 200 5.87 1.03 -1.35
C GLN A 200 7.31 1.30 -1.82
N CYS A 201 8.13 1.95 -0.99
CA CYS A 201 9.52 2.23 -1.32
C CYS A 201 10.36 0.95 -1.44
N ALA A 202 10.06 -0.08 -0.64
CA ALA A 202 10.71 -1.39 -0.75
C ALA A 202 10.39 -2.06 -2.09
N ILE A 203 9.13 -2.02 -2.54
CA ILE A 203 8.76 -2.48 -3.88
C ILE A 203 9.51 -1.70 -4.96
N SER A 204 9.48 -0.37 -4.91
CA SER A 204 10.19 0.47 -5.90
C SER A 204 11.68 0.18 -5.95
N GLY A 205 12.31 -0.07 -4.79
CA GLY A 205 13.74 -0.38 -4.71
C GLY A 205 14.12 -1.72 -5.34
N LEU A 206 13.18 -2.67 -5.39
CA LEU A 206 13.38 -3.98 -6.01
C LEU A 206 12.90 -4.05 -7.45
N LYS A 207 11.94 -3.21 -7.86
CA LYS A 207 11.35 -3.25 -9.21
C LYS A 207 12.40 -3.09 -10.31
N ILE A 208 12.36 -3.99 -11.30
CA ILE A 208 13.22 -3.94 -12.47
C ILE A 208 12.95 -2.64 -13.23
N ASN A 209 14.03 -1.93 -13.56
CA ASN A 209 13.92 -0.73 -14.37
C ASN A 209 13.95 -1.12 -15.85
N SER A 210 12.78 -1.06 -16.50
CA SER A 210 12.63 -1.42 -17.92
C SER A 210 13.52 -0.60 -18.84
N GLU A 211 13.74 0.68 -18.53
CA GLU A 211 14.66 1.54 -19.31
C GLU A 211 16.11 1.10 -19.13
N ILE A 212 16.54 0.68 -17.94
CA ILE A 212 17.90 0.15 -17.75
C ILE A 212 18.11 -1.13 -18.57
N SER A 213 17.17 -2.08 -18.52
CA SER A 213 17.26 -3.32 -19.31
C SER A 213 17.28 -3.04 -20.82
N ARG A 214 16.50 -2.07 -21.30
CA ARG A 214 16.50 -1.63 -22.70
C ARG A 214 17.84 -1.03 -23.10
N LEU A 215 18.36 -0.11 -22.28
CA LEU A 215 19.66 0.51 -22.51
C LEU A 215 20.77 -0.55 -22.54
N ASP A 216 20.73 -1.55 -21.66
CA ASP A 216 21.72 -2.64 -21.65
C ASP A 216 21.69 -3.49 -22.91
N ASN A 217 20.50 -3.80 -23.43
CA ASN A 217 20.35 -4.52 -24.70
C ASN A 217 20.90 -3.71 -25.88
N GLU A 218 20.59 -2.42 -25.96
CA GLU A 218 21.08 -1.54 -27.03
C GLU A 218 22.61 -1.33 -26.94
N ILE A 219 23.15 -1.13 -25.74
CA ILE A 219 24.59 -1.04 -25.49
C ILE A 219 25.28 -2.34 -25.93
N MET A 220 24.72 -3.51 -25.59
CA MET A 220 25.26 -4.80 -25.99
C MET A 220 25.25 -4.98 -27.52
N GLN A 221 24.18 -4.59 -28.21
CA GLN A 221 24.08 -4.65 -29.67
C GLN A 221 25.14 -3.75 -30.33
N LEU A 222 25.24 -2.49 -29.90
CA LEU A 222 26.26 -1.56 -30.41
C LEU A 222 27.67 -2.09 -30.17
N GLN A 223 27.91 -2.72 -29.01
CA GLN A 223 29.20 -3.32 -28.71
C GLN A 223 29.52 -4.52 -29.60
N GLN A 224 28.53 -5.33 -29.98
CA GLN A 224 28.70 -6.41 -30.96
C GLN A 224 29.03 -5.86 -32.35
N GLU A 225 28.36 -4.78 -32.80
CA GLU A 225 28.65 -4.13 -34.07
C GLU A 225 30.06 -3.54 -34.13
N ILE A 226 30.48 -2.86 -33.06
CA ILE A 226 31.85 -2.31 -32.94
C ILE A 226 32.88 -3.45 -33.01
N ASN A 227 32.69 -4.53 -32.25
CA ASN A 227 33.58 -5.69 -32.28
C ASN A 227 33.66 -6.35 -33.67
N ALA A 228 32.56 -6.35 -34.44
CA ALA A 228 32.53 -6.87 -35.81
C ALA A 228 33.37 -6.00 -36.77
N ILE A 229 33.28 -4.67 -36.65
CA ILE A 229 34.11 -3.73 -37.42
C ILE A 229 35.59 -3.93 -37.10
N ASP A 230 35.94 -4.10 -35.81
CA ASP A 230 37.31 -4.37 -35.38
C ASP A 230 37.85 -5.70 -35.92
N ALA A 231 37.04 -6.77 -35.91
CA ALA A 231 37.42 -8.06 -36.48
C ALA A 231 37.72 -7.97 -38.00
N VAL A 232 36.91 -7.22 -38.75
CA VAL A 232 37.12 -6.97 -40.18
C VAL A 232 38.41 -6.18 -40.41
N ARG A 233 38.67 -5.16 -39.58
CA ARG A 233 39.91 -4.37 -39.63
C ARG A 233 41.15 -5.24 -39.39
N VAL A 234 41.13 -6.11 -38.38
CA VAL A 234 42.23 -7.03 -38.05
C VAL A 234 42.51 -8.01 -39.21
N ASN A 235 41.47 -8.58 -39.80
CA ASN A 235 41.59 -9.50 -40.94
C ASN A 235 42.13 -8.81 -42.21
N THR A 236 41.71 -7.57 -42.47
CA THR A 236 42.20 -6.76 -43.60
C THR A 236 43.68 -6.39 -43.43
N THR A 237 44.10 -6.14 -42.18
CA THR A 237 45.51 -5.84 -41.84
C THR A 237 46.41 -7.08 -41.96
N ARG A 238 45.88 -8.28 -41.71
CA ARG A 238 46.60 -9.56 -41.87
C ARG A 238 46.76 -9.97 -43.35
N ASN A 239 45.84 -9.59 -44.22
CA ASN A 239 45.86 -9.89 -45.66
C ASN A 239 46.63 -8.83 -46.49
N ARG A 240 47.22 -7.82 -45.85
CA ARG A 240 47.93 -6.68 -46.46
C ARG A 240 49.33 -7.02 -47.03
N ASN A 241 49.53 -8.25 -47.47
CA ASN A 241 50.66 -8.63 -48.29
C ASN A 241 50.29 -8.44 -49.77
N LYS A 242 50.48 -7.20 -50.25
CA LYS A 242 50.47 -6.71 -51.66
C LYS A 242 49.24 -5.90 -52.12
N ALA A 243 49.56 -4.64 -52.47
CA ALA A 243 48.93 -3.72 -53.45
C ALA A 243 47.85 -2.68 -53.02
N SER A 244 48.26 -1.42 -53.21
CA SER A 244 47.54 -0.15 -53.51
C SER A 244 46.73 0.60 -52.42
N PRO A 245 46.78 1.95 -52.36
CA PRO A 245 46.12 2.76 -51.34
C PRO A 245 44.62 2.99 -51.65
N ARG A 246 43.74 2.55 -50.74
CA ARG A 246 42.30 2.86 -50.77
C ARG A 246 41.91 3.74 -49.58
N VAL A 247 42.20 5.03 -49.71
CA VAL A 247 41.92 6.04 -48.67
C VAL A 247 40.42 6.35 -48.42
N PRO A 248 39.48 6.23 -49.40
CA PRO A 248 38.08 6.63 -49.17
C PRO A 248 37.25 5.66 -48.28
N GLU A 249 37.49 4.35 -48.40
CA GLU A 249 36.69 3.32 -47.72
C GLU A 249 37.12 3.14 -46.25
N ASP A 250 38.41 3.30 -45.97
CA ASP A 250 38.96 3.29 -44.61
C ASP A 250 38.42 4.47 -43.78
N TYR A 251 38.25 5.65 -44.39
CA TYR A 251 37.69 6.84 -43.72
C TYR A 251 36.20 6.67 -43.39
N LYS A 252 35.40 6.14 -44.32
CA LYS A 252 33.96 5.90 -44.10
C LYS A 252 33.72 4.91 -42.96
N THR A 253 34.50 3.83 -42.93
CA THR A 253 34.46 2.82 -41.85
C THR A 253 34.82 3.43 -40.49
N ALA A 254 35.85 4.29 -40.44
CA ALA A 254 36.22 5.00 -39.21
C ALA A 254 35.13 5.98 -38.73
N VAL A 255 34.45 6.68 -39.65
CA VAL A 255 33.34 7.58 -39.30
C VAL A 255 32.14 6.80 -38.73
N ASP A 256 31.82 5.64 -39.30
CA ASP A 256 30.72 4.81 -38.81
C ASP A 256 31.03 4.21 -37.42
N GLU A 257 32.28 3.77 -37.16
CA GLU A 257 32.75 3.34 -35.84
C GLU A 257 32.66 4.46 -34.79
N VAL A 258 33.12 5.67 -35.11
CA VAL A 258 33.01 6.83 -34.20
C VAL A 258 31.55 7.12 -33.89
N ARG A 259 30.64 7.03 -34.86
CA ARG A 259 29.20 7.23 -34.65
C ARG A 259 28.61 6.19 -33.69
N LEU A 260 28.98 4.92 -33.84
CA LEU A 260 28.55 3.84 -32.95
C LEU A 260 29.07 4.05 -31.52
N CYS A 261 30.35 4.40 -31.38
CA CYS A 261 30.96 4.71 -30.09
C CYS A 261 30.29 5.91 -29.39
N SER A 262 30.02 7.00 -30.13
CA SER A 262 29.30 8.17 -29.58
C SER A 262 27.89 7.81 -29.11
N ARG A 263 27.13 7.02 -29.91
CA ARG A 263 25.81 6.57 -29.49
C ARG A 263 25.87 5.68 -28.24
N MET A 264 26.84 4.77 -28.18
CA MET A 264 27.04 3.91 -27.01
C MET A 264 27.38 4.74 -25.75
N GLU A 265 28.21 5.77 -25.87
CA GLU A 265 28.53 6.71 -24.80
C GLU A 265 27.28 7.45 -24.30
N ASP A 266 26.45 7.97 -25.20
CA ASP A 266 25.19 8.65 -24.86
C ASP A 266 24.24 7.73 -24.07
N LEU A 267 24.11 6.46 -24.48
CA LEU A 267 23.29 5.47 -23.79
C LEU A 267 23.83 5.12 -22.40
N VAL A 268 25.17 4.99 -22.26
CA VAL A 268 25.82 4.75 -20.96
C VAL A 268 25.62 5.94 -20.02
N LEU A 269 25.72 7.17 -20.53
CA LEU A 269 25.46 8.38 -19.76
C LEU A 269 23.98 8.46 -19.33
N LYS A 270 23.06 8.13 -20.24
CA LYS A 270 21.63 8.04 -19.93
C LYS A 270 21.36 6.98 -18.86
N LYS A 271 21.97 5.79 -18.94
CA LYS A 271 21.87 4.74 -17.91
C LYS A 271 22.37 5.22 -16.55
N LYS A 272 23.50 5.94 -16.50
CA LYS A 272 24.05 6.52 -15.26
C LYS A 272 23.15 7.61 -14.66
N SER A 273 22.37 8.31 -15.48
CA SER A 273 21.43 9.34 -15.02
C SER A 273 20.14 8.76 -14.42
N ILE A 274 19.82 7.49 -14.70
CA ILE A 274 18.70 6.80 -14.07
C ILE A 274 19.12 6.45 -12.65
N HIS A 275 18.51 7.11 -11.66
CA HIS A 275 18.79 6.89 -10.24
C HIS A 275 18.58 5.40 -9.87
N PRO A 276 19.60 4.68 -9.37
CA PRO A 276 19.46 3.27 -8.96
C PRO A 276 18.77 3.09 -7.59
N GLY A 277 17.97 4.06 -7.15
CA GLY A 277 17.46 4.13 -5.78
C GLY A 277 18.50 4.64 -4.77
N ASP A 278 18.21 4.45 -3.48
CA ASP A 278 19.12 4.79 -2.39
C ASP A 278 20.41 3.97 -2.47
N SER A 279 21.55 4.56 -2.08
CA SER A 279 22.78 3.78 -1.92
C SER A 279 22.63 2.73 -0.81
N LEU A 280 23.38 1.63 -0.88
CA LEU A 280 23.38 0.60 0.16
C LEU A 280 23.66 1.19 1.56
N GLU A 281 24.55 2.17 1.63
CA GLU A 281 24.86 2.94 2.84
C GLU A 281 23.64 3.71 3.37
N THR A 282 22.91 4.39 2.48
CA THR A 282 21.65 5.07 2.83
C THR A 282 20.58 4.09 3.29
N HIS A 283 20.52 2.90 2.69
CA HIS A 283 19.62 1.83 3.11
C HIS A 283 19.97 1.31 4.52
N PHE A 284 21.23 1.02 4.81
CA PHE A 284 21.69 0.65 6.16
C PHE A 284 21.32 1.71 7.21
N GLN A 285 21.54 2.98 6.90
CA GLN A 285 21.16 4.08 7.80
C GLN A 285 19.65 4.16 8.03
N LYS A 286 18.83 3.84 7.03
CA LYS A 286 17.36 3.78 7.17
C LYS A 286 16.94 2.58 8.03
N VAL A 287 17.55 1.41 7.83
CA VAL A 287 17.31 0.21 8.65
C VAL A 287 17.67 0.43 10.12
N ASP A 288 18.83 1.04 10.39
CA ASP A 288 19.24 1.37 11.76
C ASP A 288 18.28 2.36 12.42
N LYS A 289 17.82 3.38 11.68
CA LYS A 289 16.79 4.31 12.18
C LYS A 289 15.48 3.59 12.47
N LEU A 290 15.04 2.67 11.61
CA LEU A 290 13.83 1.87 11.83
C LEU A 290 13.96 1.00 13.09
N LYS A 291 15.13 0.39 13.31
CA LYS A 291 15.40 -0.39 14.52
C LYS A 291 15.29 0.46 15.78
N VAL A 292 15.91 1.64 15.79
CA VAL A 292 15.83 2.58 16.92
C VAL A 292 14.39 3.06 17.16
N LEU A 293 13.64 3.36 16.09
CA LEU A 293 12.24 3.77 16.20
C LEU A 293 11.35 2.64 16.73
N SER A 294 11.56 1.40 16.27
CA SER A 294 10.88 0.20 16.74
C SER A 294 11.11 -0.02 18.24
N GLU A 295 12.37 0.03 18.69
CA GLU A 295 12.73 -0.11 20.11
C GLU A 295 12.12 1.02 20.96
N SER A 296 12.14 2.26 20.45
CA SER A 296 11.54 3.41 21.13
C SER A 296 10.01 3.26 21.26
N LEU A 297 9.35 2.78 20.20
CA LEU A 297 7.92 2.54 20.19
C LEU A 297 7.52 1.43 21.16
N ALA A 298 8.23 0.30 21.15
CA ALA A 298 7.99 -0.80 22.08
C ALA A 298 8.12 -0.34 23.54
N ASN A 299 9.16 0.43 23.86
CA ASN A 299 9.37 1.00 25.19
C ASN A 299 8.28 2.01 25.58
N SER A 300 7.87 2.87 24.65
CA SER A 300 6.78 3.83 24.88
C SER A 300 5.44 3.13 25.11
N SER A 301 5.12 2.11 24.31
CA SER A 301 3.91 1.29 24.43
C SER A 301 3.86 0.58 25.78
N ALA A 302 4.92 -0.15 26.16
CA ALA A 302 5.00 -0.84 27.45
C ALA A 302 4.84 0.13 28.64
N LYS A 303 5.39 1.35 28.53
CA LYS A 303 5.22 2.40 29.54
C LYS A 303 3.79 2.93 29.61
N ALA A 304 3.10 3.06 28.47
CA ALA A 304 1.70 3.45 28.42
C ALA A 304 0.79 2.36 29.00
N GLU A 305 0.99 1.09 28.62
CA GLU A 305 0.26 -0.06 29.16
C GLU A 305 0.40 -0.15 30.69
N LYS A 306 1.62 -0.02 31.21
CA LYS A 306 1.86 -0.02 32.66
C LYS A 306 1.06 1.06 33.38
N ARG A 307 1.02 2.29 32.84
CA ARG A 307 0.24 3.40 33.42
C ARG A 307 -1.27 3.12 33.40
N ILE A 308 -1.78 2.54 32.33
CA ILE A 308 -3.19 2.18 32.20
C ILE A 308 -3.55 1.09 33.21
N MET A 309 -2.72 0.05 33.33
CA MET A 309 -2.91 -1.04 34.28
C MET A 309 -2.92 -0.52 35.72
N GLU A 310 -1.95 0.33 36.08
CA GLU A 310 -1.84 0.90 37.43
C GLU A 310 -3.03 1.82 37.76
N ASN A 311 -3.49 2.64 36.81
CA ASN A 311 -4.69 3.45 37.00
C ASN A 311 -5.96 2.60 37.14
N ARG A 312 -6.08 1.51 36.37
CA ARG A 312 -7.19 0.57 36.46
C ARG A 312 -7.21 -0.13 37.81
N LEU A 313 -6.06 -0.61 38.29
CA LEU A 313 -5.90 -1.23 39.60
C LEU A 313 -6.35 -0.28 40.72
N GLN A 314 -5.87 0.97 40.69
CA GLN A 314 -6.27 1.98 41.68
C GLN A 314 -7.79 2.24 41.69
N ARG A 315 -8.44 2.24 40.51
CA ARG A 315 -9.89 2.38 40.40
C ARG A 315 -10.63 1.16 40.94
N GLU A 316 -10.13 -0.04 40.67
CA GLU A 316 -10.70 -1.30 41.15
C GLU A 316 -10.62 -1.39 42.68
N GLU A 317 -9.49 -1.02 43.27
CA GLU A 317 -9.32 -0.92 44.73
C GLU A 317 -10.29 0.10 45.35
N SER A 318 -10.45 1.27 44.72
CA SER A 318 -11.41 2.29 45.18
C SER A 318 -12.86 1.80 45.09
N LEU A 319 -13.22 1.05 44.04
CA LEU A 319 -14.55 0.48 43.87
C LEU A 319 -14.80 -0.63 44.90
N SER A 320 -13.85 -1.53 45.11
CA SER A 320 -13.93 -2.59 46.12
C SER A 320 -14.15 -2.02 47.53
N PHE A 321 -13.42 -0.95 47.87
CA PHE A 321 -13.63 -0.23 49.13
C PHE A 321 -15.04 0.36 49.24
N LYS A 322 -15.53 1.02 48.18
CA LYS A 322 -16.88 1.61 48.16
C LYS A 322 -17.96 0.53 48.31
N ILE A 323 -17.84 -0.58 47.58
CA ILE A 323 -18.78 -1.71 47.66
C ILE A 323 -18.82 -2.26 49.09
N THR A 324 -17.66 -2.46 49.71
CA THR A 324 -17.56 -2.93 51.10
C THR A 324 -18.27 -1.95 52.04
N LYS A 325 -18.03 -0.64 51.88
CA LYS A 325 -18.68 0.39 52.70
C LYS A 325 -20.20 0.43 52.49
N THR A 326 -20.67 0.31 51.25
CA THR A 326 -22.10 0.24 50.94
C THR A 326 -22.75 -0.99 51.57
N ASN A 327 -22.07 -2.14 51.58
CA ASN A 327 -22.58 -3.35 52.23
C ASN A 327 -22.66 -3.18 53.75
N GLU A 328 -21.64 -2.59 54.39
CA GLU A 328 -21.70 -2.24 55.82
C GLU A 328 -22.90 -1.33 56.12
N VAL A 329 -23.11 -0.28 55.33
CA VAL A 329 -24.25 0.64 55.50
C VAL A 329 -25.58 -0.11 55.31
N SER A 330 -25.69 -0.96 54.30
CA SER A 330 -26.91 -1.76 54.07
C SER A 330 -27.22 -2.72 55.22
N ILE A 331 -26.21 -3.29 55.86
CA ILE A 331 -26.39 -4.11 57.07
C ILE A 331 -26.94 -3.24 58.20
N THR A 332 -26.32 -2.08 58.47
CA THR A 332 -26.78 -1.18 59.53
C THR A 332 -28.19 -0.62 59.27
N GLU A 333 -28.53 -0.37 58.00
CA GLU A 333 -29.86 0.10 57.60
C GLU A 333 -30.93 -0.96 57.91
N LYS A 334 -30.67 -2.24 57.62
CA LYS A 334 -31.57 -3.35 57.95
C LYS A 334 -31.73 -3.54 59.46
N GLU A 335 -30.66 -3.38 60.23
CA GLU A 335 -30.73 -3.42 61.70
C GLU A 335 -31.62 -2.30 62.25
N LEU A 336 -31.42 -1.06 61.79
CA LEU A 336 -32.23 0.09 62.17
C LEU A 336 -33.70 -0.06 61.75
N GLU A 337 -33.97 -0.58 60.55
CA GLU A 337 -35.33 -0.86 60.07
C GLU A 337 -36.03 -1.89 60.97
N GLY A 338 -35.29 -2.91 61.42
CA GLY A 338 -35.75 -3.88 62.42
C GLY A 338 -36.09 -3.23 63.77
N GLU A 339 -35.22 -2.36 64.28
CA GLU A 339 -35.45 -1.61 65.53
C GLU A 339 -36.67 -0.70 65.42
N ILE A 340 -36.80 0.07 64.33
CA ILE A 340 -37.94 0.96 64.07
C ILE A 340 -39.24 0.16 64.04
N SER A 341 -39.25 -0.98 63.34
CA SER A 341 -40.42 -1.87 63.27
C SER A 341 -40.81 -2.39 64.66
N GLY A 342 -39.81 -2.77 65.48
CA GLY A 342 -40.01 -3.17 66.87
C GLY A 342 -40.59 -2.07 67.73
N LEU A 343 -40.07 -0.85 67.63
CA LEU A 343 -40.56 0.33 68.35
C LEU A 343 -41.97 0.72 67.93
N GLN A 344 -42.30 0.68 66.63
CA GLN A 344 -43.64 0.95 66.12
C GLN A 344 -44.66 -0.05 66.68
N LYS A 345 -44.32 -1.34 66.75
CA LYS A 345 -45.18 -2.36 67.35
C LYS A 345 -45.43 -2.07 68.84
N ARG A 346 -44.38 -1.70 69.58
CA ARG A 346 -44.51 -1.34 71.01
C ARG A 346 -45.34 -0.08 71.22
N ARG A 347 -45.18 0.93 70.36
CA ARG A 347 -46.02 2.14 70.37
C ARG A 347 -47.49 1.79 70.17
N GLY A 348 -47.82 0.98 69.15
CA GLY A 348 -49.19 0.56 68.89
C GLY A 348 -49.81 -0.25 70.04
N GLN A 349 -49.02 -1.10 70.71
CA GLN A 349 -49.47 -1.79 71.93
C GLN A 349 -49.81 -0.82 73.06
N LEU A 350 -48.92 0.15 73.32
CA LEU A 350 -49.12 1.16 74.36
C LEU A 350 -50.30 2.09 74.04
N GLU A 351 -50.51 2.46 72.78
CA GLU A 351 -51.68 3.24 72.35
C GLU A 351 -53.00 2.48 72.64
N VAL A 352 -53.04 1.18 72.34
CA VAL A 352 -54.20 0.33 72.66
C VAL A 352 -54.43 0.22 74.18
N GLU A 353 -53.38 0.05 74.97
CA GLU A 353 -53.48 0.02 76.43
C GLU A 353 -53.97 1.36 77.00
N LEU A 354 -53.43 2.48 76.50
CA LEU A 354 -53.89 3.82 76.86
C LEU A 354 -55.37 4.00 76.56
N SER A 355 -55.82 3.70 75.33
CA SER A 355 -57.24 3.81 74.97
C SER A 355 -58.15 2.97 75.87
N LYS A 356 -57.71 1.77 76.30
CA LYS A 356 -58.46 0.95 77.27
C LYS A 356 -58.57 1.62 78.64
N ILE A 357 -57.49 2.22 79.14
CA ILE A 357 -57.50 2.93 80.43
C ILE A 357 -58.39 4.17 80.34
N THR A 358 -58.25 4.97 79.27
CA THR A 358 -59.08 6.16 79.04
C THR A 358 -60.56 5.80 78.99
N GLY A 359 -60.93 4.77 78.23
CA GLY A 359 -62.32 4.29 78.17
C GLY A 359 -62.84 3.79 79.52
N LYS A 360 -62.02 3.09 80.32
CA LYS A 360 -62.40 2.71 81.70
C LYS A 360 -62.64 3.93 82.59
N TYR A 361 -61.78 4.93 82.50
CA TYR A 361 -61.90 6.17 83.26
C TYR A 361 -63.20 6.91 82.93
N GLU A 362 -63.55 7.00 81.65
CA GLU A 362 -64.80 7.60 81.19
C GLU A 362 -66.02 6.84 81.74
N THR A 363 -66.02 5.50 81.67
CA THR A 363 -67.11 4.67 82.21
C THR A 363 -67.25 4.73 83.74
N GLU A 364 -66.14 4.85 84.49
CA GLU A 364 -66.18 5.00 85.95
C GLU A 364 -66.63 6.41 86.38
N CYS A 365 -66.38 7.44 85.57
CA CYS A 365 -66.85 8.80 85.83
C CYS A 365 -68.36 8.90 85.62
N ASP A 366 -68.90 8.30 84.55
CA ASP A 366 -70.35 8.22 84.30
C ASP A 366 -71.11 7.44 85.39
N CYS A 367 -70.47 6.45 86.04
CA CYS A 367 -71.07 5.70 87.15
C CYS A 367 -71.04 6.43 88.50
N ARG A 368 -70.32 7.56 88.63
CA ARG A 368 -70.29 8.38 89.87
C ARG A 368 -71.22 9.59 89.82
N GLU A 369 -71.73 9.95 88.64
CA GLU A 369 -72.67 11.07 88.44
C GLU A 369 -74.15 10.65 88.36
N ALA A 370 -74.45 9.35 88.45
CA ALA A 370 -75.79 8.78 88.63
C ALA A 370 -75.97 8.24 90.06
#